data_AF-A0A8S9LQY7-F1
#
_entry.id   AF-A0A8S9LQY7-F1
#
_cell.length_a   1.000
_cell.length_b   1.000
_cell.length_c   1.000
_cell.angle_alpha   90.00
_cell.angle_beta   90.00
_cell.angle_gamma   90.00
#
_symmetry.space_group_name_H-M   'P 1'
#
loop_
_entity.id
_entity.type
_entity.pdbx_description
1 polymer ?
#
loop_
_entity_poly.entity_id
_entity_poly.type
_entity_poly.pdbx_seq_one_letter_code
_entity_poly.pdbx_strand_id
1 'polypeptide(L)'
;MAKDVEAVAGEGFQLRDYQDPPPAPLFDPEELTKWSFYRAVIAEFVATLLFLYITVLTVIGYKIQTDSTAGGVDCGGVGILGIAWAFGGMIFILVYCTAGGHINPAVTFGLLLARKVSLVRAILYMVAQYLGAICGVGFVKAFQSSYYVRYGGGANSLADGYSTGTGLAAEIIGTFVLVYTVFSATDPKRSARDSHVP
;
A
#
# COMPACT_ATOMS: atom_id res chain seq x y z
N MET A 1 -63.59 15.41 6.13
CA MET A 1 -62.67 14.42 5.53
C MET A 1 -61.75 15.19 4.60
N ALA A 2 -60.48 15.35 5.01
CA ALA A 2 -59.28 15.71 4.24
C ALA A 2 -59.33 16.99 3.34
N LYS A 3 -58.36 17.89 3.34
CA LYS A 3 -57.00 17.91 3.91
C LYS A 3 -56.54 19.37 3.85
N ASP A 4 -56.12 19.91 4.98
CA ASP A 4 -55.44 21.21 5.03
C ASP A 4 -54.08 21.07 4.34
N VAL A 5 -53.83 21.93 3.35
CA VAL A 5 -52.51 22.12 2.75
C VAL A 5 -51.75 23.05 3.67
N GLU A 6 -51.16 22.49 4.73
CA GLU A 6 -50.14 23.17 5.49
C GLU A 6 -48.86 23.25 4.64
N ALA A 7 -48.45 24.49 4.39
CA ALA A 7 -47.15 24.81 3.82
C ALA A 7 -46.05 24.35 4.78
N VAL A 8 -45.38 23.23 4.47
CA VAL A 8 -44.09 22.90 5.06
C VAL A 8 -43.02 23.69 4.29
N ALA A 9 -42.78 24.91 4.76
CA ALA A 9 -41.56 25.65 4.43
C ALA A 9 -40.41 25.13 5.29
N GLY A 10 -39.31 24.73 4.64
CA GLY A 10 -38.11 24.16 5.26
C GLY A 10 -38.19 22.64 5.27
N GLU A 11 -37.46 21.91 4.45
CA GLU A 11 -36.01 21.95 4.32
C GLU A 11 -35.63 21.94 2.83
N GLY A 12 -34.98 23.01 2.37
CA GLY A 12 -34.28 22.94 1.10
C GLY A 12 -33.26 21.82 1.19
N PHE A 13 -33.24 20.93 0.21
CA PHE A 13 -32.08 20.08 -0.06
C PHE A 13 -30.89 21.03 -0.16
N GLN A 14 -30.13 21.20 0.92
CA GLN A 14 -28.85 21.86 0.81
C GLN A 14 -27.99 20.91 0.00
N LEU A 15 -27.89 21.19 -1.30
CA LEU A 15 -26.70 20.90 -2.07
C LEU A 15 -25.55 21.51 -1.26
N ARG A 16 -24.99 20.74 -0.32
CA ARG A 16 -23.70 21.07 0.26
C ARG A 16 -22.73 20.88 -0.88
N ASP A 17 -22.45 21.97 -1.59
CA ASP A 17 -21.39 22.02 -2.57
C ASP A 17 -20.15 21.46 -1.89
N TYR A 18 -19.63 20.38 -2.48
CA TYR A 18 -18.48 19.70 -1.95
C TYR A 18 -17.30 20.68 -1.94
N GLN A 19 -16.75 20.91 -0.75
CA GLN A 19 -15.51 21.66 -0.59
C GLN A 19 -14.42 20.66 -0.23
N ASP A 20 -13.37 20.62 -1.06
CA ASP A 20 -12.16 19.88 -0.73
C ASP A 20 -11.60 20.36 0.62
N PRO A 21 -11.13 19.44 1.48
CA PRO A 21 -10.42 19.84 2.68
C PRO A 21 -9.20 20.69 2.29
N PRO A 22 -8.81 21.66 3.13
CA PRO A 22 -7.66 22.51 2.85
C PRO A 22 -6.40 21.65 2.65
N PRO A 23 -5.47 22.06 1.77
CA PRO A 23 -4.21 21.36 1.58
C PRO A 23 -3.47 21.16 2.90
N ALA A 24 -2.92 19.98 3.13
CA ALA A 24 -2.13 19.71 4.32
C ALA A 24 -0.95 20.70 4.41
N PRO A 25 -0.69 21.28 5.58
CA PRO A 25 0.53 22.05 5.81
C PRO A 25 1.75 21.17 5.52
N LEU A 26 2.77 21.72 4.86
CA LEU A 26 3.99 20.97 4.58
C LEU A 26 4.69 20.52 5.87
N PHE A 27 4.67 21.40 6.87
CA PHE A 27 5.27 21.18 8.17
C PHE A 27 4.18 21.33 9.23
N ASP A 28 3.92 20.24 9.94
CA ASP A 28 2.99 20.20 11.07
C ASP A 28 3.65 19.46 12.24
N PRO A 29 4.42 20.17 13.08
CA PRO A 29 5.11 19.54 14.21
C PRO A 29 4.15 19.06 15.29
N GLU A 30 2.91 19.54 15.32
CA GLU A 30 1.91 19.10 16.30
C GLU A 30 1.56 17.62 16.11
N GLU A 31 1.67 17.07 14.88
CA GLU A 31 1.46 15.64 14.62
C GLU A 31 2.37 14.74 15.46
N LEU A 32 3.58 15.19 15.76
CA LEU A 32 4.54 14.43 16.58
C LEU A 32 4.09 14.29 18.04
N THR A 33 3.16 15.11 18.50
CA THR A 33 2.60 15.00 19.85
C THR A 33 1.47 13.97 19.92
N LYS A 34 0.92 13.55 18.77
CA LYS A 34 -0.28 12.71 18.70
C LYS A 34 0.07 11.23 18.76
N TRP A 35 -0.58 10.47 19.64
CA TRP A 35 -0.40 9.02 19.71
C TRP A 35 -0.90 8.30 18.44
N SER A 36 -1.95 8.83 17.81
CA SER A 36 -2.46 8.31 16.53
C SER A 36 -1.39 8.32 15.43
N PHE A 37 -0.49 9.30 15.45
CA PHE A 37 0.60 9.41 14.49
C PHE A 37 1.57 8.22 14.61
N TYR A 38 2.08 7.95 15.81
CA TYR A 38 2.99 6.83 16.05
C TYR A 38 2.34 5.48 15.75
N ARG A 39 1.06 5.31 16.09
CA ARG A 39 0.30 4.11 15.72
C ARG A 39 0.23 3.92 14.21
N ALA A 40 0.08 4.99 13.44
CA ALA A 40 0.05 4.91 11.99
C ALA A 40 1.44 4.55 11.42
N VAL A 41 2.52 5.13 11.96
CA VAL A 41 3.90 4.76 11.59
C VAL A 41 4.18 3.26 11.87
N ILE A 42 3.75 2.76 13.04
CA ILE A 42 3.86 1.34 13.38
C ILE A 42 3.01 0.47 12.43
N ALA A 43 1.81 0.94 12.08
CA ALA A 43 0.95 0.23 11.13
C ALA A 43 1.59 0.12 9.74
N GLU A 44 2.22 1.20 9.23
CA GLU A 44 2.99 1.16 7.98
C GLU A 44 4.13 0.14 8.06
N PHE A 45 4.91 0.15 9.15
CA PHE A 45 5.99 -0.81 9.36
C PHE A 45 5.49 -2.27 9.33
N VAL A 46 4.47 -2.58 10.15
CA VAL A 46 3.94 -3.95 10.26
C VAL A 46 3.27 -4.39 8.96
N ALA A 47 2.52 -3.51 8.30
CA ALA A 47 1.89 -3.81 7.03
C ALA A 47 2.93 -4.11 5.94
N THR A 48 3.96 -3.27 5.79
CA THR A 48 5.01 -3.52 4.79
C THR A 48 5.85 -4.75 5.13
N LEU A 49 6.07 -5.04 6.42
CA LEU A 49 6.71 -6.28 6.85
C LEU A 49 5.92 -7.51 6.41
N LEU A 50 4.62 -7.56 6.71
CA LEU A 50 3.75 -8.68 6.32
C LEU A 50 3.64 -8.78 4.81
N PHE A 51 3.53 -7.65 4.10
CA PHE A 51 3.49 -7.60 2.65
C PHE A 51 4.71 -8.28 2.03
N LEU A 52 5.92 -7.89 2.43
CA LEU A 52 7.15 -8.44 1.86
C LEU A 52 7.39 -9.88 2.32
N TYR A 53 7.06 -10.20 3.57
CA TYR A 53 7.19 -11.57 4.09
C TYR A 53 6.36 -12.56 3.28
N ILE A 54 5.06 -12.30 3.08
CA ILE A 54 4.16 -13.21 2.39
C ILE A 54 4.48 -13.29 0.88
N THR A 55 4.72 -12.16 0.23
CA THR A 55 4.93 -12.12 -1.22
C THR A 55 6.26 -12.77 -1.60
N VAL A 56 7.36 -12.48 -0.91
CA VAL A 56 8.66 -13.09 -1.20
C VAL A 56 8.66 -14.58 -0.85
N LEU A 57 8.00 -14.98 0.23
CA LEU A 57 7.80 -16.39 0.57
C LEU A 57 7.06 -17.14 -0.56
N THR A 58 6.02 -16.52 -1.12
CA THR A 58 5.25 -17.09 -2.25
C THR A 58 6.11 -17.23 -3.51
N VAL A 59 6.91 -16.21 -3.84
CA VAL A 59 7.83 -16.23 -4.99
C VAL A 59 8.86 -17.35 -4.85
N ILE A 60 9.49 -17.49 -3.69
CA ILE A 60 10.48 -18.55 -3.44
C ILE A 60 9.81 -19.92 -3.46
N GLY A 61 8.64 -20.06 -2.83
CA GLY A 61 7.86 -21.30 -2.84
C GLY A 61 7.51 -21.78 -4.25
N TYR A 62 7.06 -20.86 -5.12
CA TYR A 62 6.83 -21.15 -6.52
C TYR A 62 8.10 -21.63 -7.23
N LYS A 63 9.22 -20.90 -7.08
CA LYS A 63 10.49 -21.27 -7.73
C LYS A 63 11.04 -22.63 -7.26
N ILE A 64 10.84 -23.00 -5.99
CA ILE A 64 11.18 -24.34 -5.49
C ILE A 64 10.36 -25.41 -6.22
N GLN A 65 9.05 -25.20 -6.33
CA GLN A 65 8.11 -26.19 -6.88
C GLN A 65 8.23 -26.38 -8.40
N THR A 66 8.73 -25.37 -9.12
CA THR A 66 8.94 -25.42 -10.57
C THR A 66 10.39 -25.70 -10.98
N ASP A 67 11.31 -25.90 -10.04
CA ASP A 67 12.70 -26.20 -10.36
C ASP A 67 12.85 -27.65 -10.86
N SER A 68 12.85 -27.84 -12.18
CA SER A 68 12.96 -29.16 -12.82
C SER A 68 14.26 -29.89 -12.46
N THR A 69 15.33 -29.17 -12.11
CA THR A 69 16.59 -29.77 -11.67
C THR A 69 16.52 -30.35 -10.27
N ALA A 70 15.52 -29.94 -9.48
CA ALA A 70 15.23 -30.44 -8.15
C ALA A 70 14.00 -31.37 -8.11
N GLY A 71 13.52 -31.84 -9.28
CA GLY A 71 12.34 -32.69 -9.40
C GLY A 71 11.01 -31.94 -9.34
N GLY A 72 11.04 -30.61 -9.48
CA GLY A 72 9.85 -29.79 -9.64
C GLY A 72 9.16 -30.01 -10.98
N VAL A 73 7.89 -29.62 -11.06
CA VAL A 73 7.06 -29.73 -12.26
C VAL A 73 6.52 -28.34 -12.58
N ASP A 74 6.46 -27.95 -13.86
CA ASP A 74 6.02 -26.60 -14.26
C ASP A 74 4.62 -26.22 -13.72
N CYS A 75 3.77 -27.22 -13.48
CA CYS A 75 2.43 -27.05 -12.90
C CYS A 75 2.36 -27.36 -11.39
N GLY A 76 3.50 -27.51 -10.71
CA GLY A 76 3.59 -28.02 -9.33
C GLY A 76 3.31 -26.98 -8.23
N GLY A 77 2.99 -25.73 -8.59
CA GLY A 77 2.83 -24.64 -7.62
C GLY A 77 1.74 -23.64 -7.99
N VAL A 78 1.74 -22.50 -7.28
CA VAL A 78 0.71 -21.45 -7.42
C VAL A 78 0.74 -20.73 -8.78
N GLY A 79 1.80 -20.92 -9.57
CA GLY A 79 1.99 -20.24 -10.85
C GLY A 79 2.31 -18.74 -10.71
N ILE A 80 2.64 -18.11 -11.84
CA ILE A 80 2.81 -16.65 -11.91
C ILE A 80 1.50 -15.93 -11.54
N LEU A 81 0.35 -16.53 -11.87
CA LEU A 81 -0.97 -16.02 -11.46
C LEU A 81 -1.11 -15.95 -9.94
N GLY A 82 -0.69 -16.99 -9.21
CA GLY A 82 -0.72 -17.01 -7.76
C GLY A 82 0.22 -15.99 -7.13
N ILE A 83 1.39 -15.75 -7.74
CA ILE A 83 2.28 -14.66 -7.33
C ILE A 83 1.57 -13.31 -7.49
N ALA A 84 0.97 -13.04 -8.65
CA ALA A 84 0.24 -11.79 -8.89
C ALA A 84 -0.91 -11.59 -7.88
N TRP A 85 -1.65 -12.65 -7.55
CA TRP A 85 -2.68 -12.63 -6.51
C TRP A 85 -2.12 -12.39 -5.11
N ALA A 86 -0.94 -12.93 -4.77
CA ALA A 86 -0.32 -12.67 -3.48
C ALA A 86 0.05 -11.19 -3.33
N PHE A 87 0.62 -10.56 -4.38
CA PHE A 87 0.93 -9.14 -4.36
C PHE A 87 -0.33 -8.26 -4.27
N GLY A 88 -1.28 -8.43 -5.19
CA GLY A 88 -2.50 -7.63 -5.22
C GLY A 88 -3.41 -7.87 -4.00
N GLY A 89 -3.58 -9.13 -3.62
CA GLY A 89 -4.40 -9.54 -2.48
C GLY A 89 -3.87 -9.06 -1.14
N MET A 90 -2.54 -9.08 -0.94
CA MET A 90 -1.94 -8.52 0.28
C MET A 90 -2.13 -7.01 0.36
N ILE A 91 -1.98 -6.27 -0.73
CA ILE A 91 -2.27 -4.83 -0.73
C ILE A 91 -3.75 -4.58 -0.38
N PHE A 92 -4.68 -5.31 -1.00
CA PHE A 92 -6.11 -5.19 -0.69
C PHE A 92 -6.40 -5.42 0.80
N ILE A 93 -5.91 -6.53 1.37
CA ILE A 93 -6.11 -6.87 2.79
C ILE A 93 -5.48 -5.83 3.71
N LEU A 94 -4.22 -5.47 3.48
CA LEU A 94 -3.48 -4.61 4.39
C LEU A 94 -3.96 -3.15 4.34
N VAL A 95 -4.32 -2.62 3.17
CA VAL A 95 -4.92 -1.28 3.05
C VAL A 95 -6.26 -1.25 3.79
N TYR A 96 -7.07 -2.30 3.66
CA TYR A 96 -8.34 -2.43 4.39
C TYR A 96 -8.11 -2.47 5.92
N CYS A 97 -7.20 -3.33 6.39
CA CYS A 97 -6.93 -3.50 7.82
C CYS A 97 -6.29 -2.28 8.49
N THR A 98 -5.47 -1.51 7.76
CA THR A 98 -4.83 -0.29 8.28
C THR A 98 -5.71 0.96 8.12
N ALA A 99 -6.92 0.81 7.57
CA ALA A 99 -7.84 1.91 7.27
C ALA A 99 -7.23 2.98 6.35
N GLY A 100 -6.56 2.55 5.27
CA GLY A 100 -5.98 3.43 4.26
C GLY A 100 -4.45 3.56 4.31
N GLY A 101 -3.73 2.57 4.84
CA GLY A 101 -2.27 2.57 4.84
C GLY A 101 -1.69 2.63 3.43
N HIS A 102 -0.54 3.28 3.29
CA HIS A 102 0.13 3.50 2.01
C HIS A 102 0.95 2.28 1.59
N ILE A 103 1.71 1.69 2.53
CA ILE A 103 2.52 0.46 2.39
C ILE A 103 3.62 0.59 1.32
N ASN A 104 3.73 1.76 0.69
CA ASN A 104 4.56 2.01 -0.48
C ASN A 104 5.08 3.47 -0.46
N PRO A 105 6.41 3.67 -0.58
CA PRO A 105 7.00 5.01 -0.64
C PRO A 105 6.50 5.86 -1.81
N ALA A 106 6.27 5.28 -2.99
CA ALA A 106 5.76 6.01 -4.16
C ALA A 106 4.33 6.53 -3.94
N VAL A 107 3.48 5.75 -3.28
CA VAL A 107 2.13 6.18 -2.88
C VAL A 107 2.20 7.31 -1.88
N THR A 108 3.05 7.17 -0.85
CA THR A 108 3.30 8.21 0.16
C THR A 108 3.82 9.50 -0.47
N PHE A 109 4.72 9.38 -1.43
CA PHE A 109 5.29 10.51 -2.16
C PHE A 109 4.25 11.19 -3.06
N GLY A 110 3.43 10.43 -3.78
CA GLY A 110 2.33 10.99 -4.57
C GLY A 110 1.37 11.81 -3.71
N LEU A 111 0.95 11.27 -2.56
CA LEU A 111 0.07 11.97 -1.61
C LEU A 111 0.72 13.20 -0.97
N LEU A 112 2.04 13.18 -0.73
CA LEU A 112 2.79 14.36 -0.32
C LEU A 112 2.74 15.47 -1.39
N LEU A 113 3.01 15.12 -2.66
CA LEU A 113 2.98 16.07 -3.78
C LEU A 113 1.59 16.69 -3.96
N ALA A 114 0.54 15.90 -3.74
CA ALA A 114 -0.85 16.37 -3.78
C ALA A 114 -1.30 17.10 -2.49
N ARG A 115 -0.40 17.38 -1.55
CA ARG A 115 -0.70 18.03 -0.25
C ARG A 115 -1.79 17.30 0.54
N LYS A 116 -1.84 15.97 0.47
CA LYS A 116 -2.72 15.13 1.29
C LYS A 116 -2.04 14.62 2.56
N VAL A 117 -0.71 14.72 2.63
CA VAL A 117 0.13 14.29 3.77
C VAL A 117 1.24 15.34 4.01
N SER A 118 1.60 15.59 5.28
CA SER A 118 2.71 16.48 5.66
C SER A 118 4.07 15.86 5.31
N LEU A 119 5.11 16.69 5.16
CA LEU A 119 6.46 16.21 4.85
C LEU A 119 7.02 15.30 5.96
N VAL A 120 6.81 15.67 7.22
CA VAL A 120 7.28 14.90 8.39
C VAL A 120 6.64 13.52 8.42
N ARG A 121 5.32 13.45 8.20
CA ARG A 121 4.58 12.18 8.10
C ARG A 121 5.06 11.34 6.93
N ALA A 122 5.24 11.95 5.75
CA ALA A 122 5.71 11.24 4.57
C ALA A 122 7.09 10.59 4.80
N ILE A 123 8.05 11.32 5.36
CA ILE A 123 9.38 10.80 5.66
C ILE A 123 9.31 9.64 6.64
N LEU A 124 8.56 9.78 7.75
CA LEU A 124 8.47 8.74 8.76
C LEU A 124 7.74 7.49 8.25
N TYR A 125 6.73 7.65 7.38
CA TYR A 125 6.08 6.52 6.70
C TYR A 125 7.05 5.80 5.77
N MET A 126 7.81 6.53 4.94
CA MET A 126 8.79 5.91 4.04
C MET A 126 9.87 5.14 4.82
N VAL A 127 10.39 5.72 5.91
CA VAL A 127 11.35 5.03 6.79
C VAL A 127 10.73 3.75 7.36
N ALA A 128 9.51 3.83 7.89
CA ALA A 128 8.79 2.66 8.41
C ALA A 128 8.57 1.59 7.35
N GLN A 129 8.19 1.98 6.12
CA GLN A 129 8.00 1.06 5.00
C GLN A 129 9.31 0.38 4.60
N TYR A 130 10.42 1.11 4.49
CA TYR A 130 11.72 0.52 4.18
C TYR A 130 12.19 -0.45 5.26
N LEU A 131 12.07 -0.07 6.54
CA LEU A 131 12.44 -0.94 7.66
C LEU A 131 11.53 -2.18 7.73
N GLY A 132 10.23 -2.01 7.50
CA GLY A 132 9.27 -3.11 7.44
C GLY A 132 9.62 -4.09 6.33
N ALA A 133 9.89 -3.58 5.12
CA ALA A 133 10.32 -4.39 3.98
C ALA A 133 11.60 -5.20 4.29
N ILE A 134 12.62 -4.54 4.87
CA ILE A 134 13.88 -5.19 5.27
C ILE A 134 13.61 -6.31 6.28
N CYS A 135 12.80 -6.07 7.31
CA CYS A 135 12.45 -7.08 8.30
C CYS A 135 11.65 -8.24 7.69
N GLY A 136 10.67 -7.96 6.83
CA GLY A 136 9.84 -8.96 6.18
C GLY A 136 10.66 -9.94 5.34
N VAL A 137 11.51 -9.40 4.44
CA VAL A 137 12.44 -10.21 3.63
C VAL A 137 13.51 -10.88 4.50
N GLY A 138 13.96 -10.19 5.56
CA GLY A 138 14.90 -10.71 6.54
C GLY A 138 14.40 -11.99 7.22
N PHE A 139 13.11 -12.04 7.60
CA PHE A 139 12.50 -13.26 8.14
C PHE A 139 12.43 -14.39 7.11
N VAL A 140 12.11 -14.09 5.85
CA VAL A 140 12.14 -15.11 4.79
C VAL A 140 13.54 -15.71 4.67
N LYS A 141 14.58 -14.86 4.64
CA LYS A 141 15.97 -15.34 4.61
C LYS A 141 16.33 -16.14 5.87
N ALA A 142 15.89 -15.70 7.05
CA ALA A 142 16.20 -16.38 8.31
C ALA A 142 15.61 -17.80 8.37
N PHE A 143 14.39 -18.01 7.87
CA PHE A 143 13.71 -19.31 7.94
C PHE A 143 14.11 -20.28 6.82
N GLN A 144 14.56 -19.77 5.67
CA GLN A 144 14.91 -20.61 4.52
C GLN A 144 16.12 -20.08 3.74
N SER A 145 17.24 -19.84 4.42
CA SER A 145 18.40 -19.17 3.84
C SER A 145 18.95 -19.83 2.57
N SER A 146 18.99 -21.17 2.52
CA SER A 146 19.49 -21.89 1.34
C SER A 146 18.62 -21.64 0.10
N TYR A 147 17.29 -21.75 0.27
CA TYR A 147 16.33 -21.48 -0.80
C TYR A 147 16.29 -19.99 -1.18
N TYR A 148 16.33 -19.09 -0.19
CA TYR A 148 16.39 -17.66 -0.43
C TYR A 148 17.57 -17.29 -1.34
N VAL A 149 18.78 -17.77 -1.02
CA VAL A 149 19.98 -17.49 -1.82
C VAL A 149 19.90 -18.13 -3.19
N ARG A 150 19.47 -19.41 -3.26
CA ARG A 150 19.38 -20.16 -4.53
C ARG A 150 18.40 -19.52 -5.52
N TYR A 151 17.26 -19.02 -5.05
CA TYR A 151 16.16 -18.55 -5.90
C TYR A 151 16.08 -17.01 -6.05
N GLY A 152 17.14 -16.30 -5.66
CA GLY A 152 17.30 -14.86 -5.90
C GLY A 152 16.57 -13.95 -4.91
N GLY A 153 16.08 -14.50 -3.79
CA GLY A 153 15.57 -13.73 -2.65
C GLY A 153 14.34 -12.85 -2.90
N GLY A 154 13.64 -13.04 -4.02
CA GLY A 154 12.52 -12.17 -4.43
C GLY A 154 12.96 -10.76 -4.85
N ALA A 155 14.24 -10.59 -5.22
CA ALA A 155 14.74 -9.30 -5.70
C ALA A 155 14.24 -8.98 -7.12
N ASN A 156 13.92 -7.71 -7.35
CA ASN A 156 13.60 -7.20 -8.68
C ASN A 156 14.90 -7.00 -9.48
N SER A 157 14.93 -7.53 -10.69
CA SER A 157 16.03 -7.37 -11.65
C SER A 157 15.47 -7.29 -13.06
N LEU A 158 16.23 -6.68 -13.97
CA LEU A 158 15.88 -6.68 -15.38
C LEU A 158 15.98 -8.10 -15.94
N ALA A 159 14.93 -8.58 -16.60
CA ALA A 159 14.95 -9.88 -17.26
C ALA A 159 15.82 -9.82 -18.54
N ASP A 160 16.41 -10.97 -18.90
CA ASP A 160 17.23 -11.09 -20.09
C ASP A 160 16.45 -10.67 -21.35
N GLY A 161 17.13 -9.97 -22.25
CA GLY A 161 16.53 -9.47 -23.49
C GLY A 161 15.82 -8.12 -23.38
N TYR A 162 15.70 -7.54 -22.19
CA TYR A 162 15.17 -6.18 -22.00
C TYR A 162 16.27 -5.14 -21.79
N SER A 163 16.03 -3.92 -22.27
CA SER A 163 16.91 -2.78 -22.02
C SER A 163 16.52 -2.06 -20.72
N THR A 164 17.47 -1.33 -20.11
CA THR A 164 17.20 -0.50 -18.93
C THR A 164 16.10 0.52 -19.19
N GLY A 165 16.05 1.10 -20.41
CA GLY A 165 14.99 2.04 -20.79
C GLY A 165 13.61 1.39 -20.81
N THR A 166 13.52 0.14 -21.28
CA THR A 166 12.27 -0.62 -21.28
C THR A 166 11.82 -0.95 -19.86
N GLY A 167 12.74 -1.40 -18.99
CA GLY A 167 12.45 -1.66 -17.59
C GLY A 167 11.97 -0.41 -16.84
N LEU A 168 12.66 0.72 -17.04
CA LEU A 168 12.28 2.00 -16.45
C LEU A 168 10.87 2.44 -16.91
N ALA A 169 10.57 2.34 -18.21
CA ALA A 169 9.26 2.70 -18.74
C ALA A 169 8.14 1.82 -18.14
N ALA A 170 8.38 0.51 -18.00
CA ALA A 170 7.43 -0.40 -17.39
C ALA A 170 7.14 -0.03 -15.92
N GLU A 171 8.17 0.25 -15.13
CA GLU A 171 8.03 0.66 -13.73
C GLU A 171 7.31 2.01 -13.57
N ILE A 172 7.58 2.98 -14.45
CA ILE A 172 6.88 4.27 -14.47
C ILE A 172 5.39 4.07 -14.74
N ILE A 173 5.04 3.31 -15.78
CA ILE A 173 3.63 3.07 -16.15
C ILE A 173 2.92 2.29 -15.04
N GLY A 174 3.54 1.23 -14.50
CA GLY A 174 2.97 0.44 -13.42
C GLY A 174 2.73 1.26 -12.14
N THR A 175 3.70 2.09 -11.77
CA THR A 175 3.57 2.99 -10.60
C THR A 175 2.52 4.08 -10.85
N PHE A 176 2.42 4.60 -12.08
CA PHE A 176 1.37 5.55 -12.45
C PHE A 176 -0.02 4.96 -12.25
N VAL A 177 -0.25 3.74 -12.75
CA VAL A 177 -1.54 3.04 -12.57
C VAL A 177 -1.85 2.89 -11.08
N LEU A 178 -0.90 2.40 -10.29
CA LEU A 178 -1.06 2.26 -8.83
C LEU A 178 -1.43 3.58 -8.15
N VAL A 179 -0.64 4.64 -8.36
CA VAL A 179 -0.84 5.93 -7.68
C VAL A 179 -2.10 6.63 -8.17
N TYR A 180 -2.40 6.56 -9.46
CA TYR A 180 -3.66 7.05 -10.03
C TYR A 180 -4.87 6.37 -9.36
N THR A 181 -4.85 5.05 -9.23
CA THR A 181 -5.91 4.30 -8.54
C THR A 181 -6.04 4.71 -7.08
N VAL A 182 -4.94 4.96 -6.36
CA VAL A 182 -5.00 5.49 -4.98
C VAL A 182 -5.74 6.82 -4.93
N PHE A 183 -5.41 7.76 -5.82
CA PHE A 183 -6.11 9.04 -5.90
C PHE A 183 -7.59 8.88 -6.22
N SER A 184 -7.95 8.00 -7.14
CA SER A 184 -9.36 7.72 -7.49
C SER A 184 -10.13 7.03 -6.37
N ALA A 185 -9.46 6.24 -5.53
CA ALA A 185 -10.07 5.52 -4.40
C ALA A 185 -10.07 6.34 -3.10
N THR A 186 -9.46 7.52 -3.08
CA THR A 186 -9.41 8.37 -1.87
C THR A 186 -10.80 8.92 -1.58
N ASP A 187 -11.32 8.67 -0.37
CA ASP A 187 -12.60 9.22 0.06
C ASP A 187 -12.46 10.71 0.39
N PRO A 188 -13.12 11.61 -0.36
CA PRO A 188 -13.04 13.05 -0.14
C PRO A 188 -13.65 13.51 1.20
N LYS A 189 -14.50 12.69 1.81
CA LYS A 189 -15.28 13.03 3.02
C LYS A 189 -14.77 12.33 4.28
N ARG A 190 -13.78 11.43 4.15
CA ARG A 190 -13.29 10.62 5.27
C ARG A 190 -11.77 10.64 5.35
N SER A 191 -11.26 11.01 6.51
CA SER A 191 -9.83 10.97 6.82
C SER A 191 -9.49 9.75 7.67
N ALA A 192 -8.22 9.34 7.62
CA ALA A 192 -7.67 8.37 8.55
C ALA A 192 -7.91 8.85 10.00
N ARG A 193 -8.12 7.90 10.92
CA ARG A 193 -8.66 8.16 12.24
C ARG A 193 -7.79 9.13 13.06
N ASP A 194 -8.24 10.37 13.22
CA ASP A 194 -7.80 11.24 14.31
C ASP A 194 -8.43 10.73 15.61
N SER A 195 -7.60 10.46 16.61
CA SER A 195 -7.98 9.81 17.87
C SER A 195 -8.73 10.75 18.81
N HIS A 196 -9.93 11.20 18.41
CA HIS A 196 -10.83 12.00 19.26
C HIS A 196 -12.07 11.24 19.74
N VAL A 197 -12.00 9.92 19.90
CA VAL A 197 -13.05 9.13 20.58
C VAL A 197 -12.33 8.04 21.40
N PRO A 198 -12.72 7.82 22.68
CA PRO A 198 -11.88 7.25 23.74
C PRO A 198 -11.30 5.85 23.47
#